data_AF-A0A2E7MUN0-F1
#
_entry.id   AF-A0A2E7MUN0-F1
#
_cell.length_a   1.000
_cell.length_b   1.000
_cell.length_c   1.000
_cell.angle_alpha   90.00
_cell.angle_beta   90.00
_cell.angle_gamma   90.00
#
_symmetry.space_group_name_H-M   'P 1'
#
loop_
_entity.id
_entity.type
_entity.pdbx_description
1 polymer ?
#
loop_
_entity_poly.entity_id
_entity_poly.type
_entity_poly.pdbx_seq_one_letter_code
_entity_poly.pdbx_strand_id
1 'polypeptide(L)'
;MTISHIEKLTKSDEEKPMGDHLTLKRWMTLYNLEQEEVADTFGITQPAVSKMLKLEKLNKRIFYIIEEPEDFWNLIEVSKRHSGKFPWL
;
A
#
# COMPACT_ATOMS: atom_id res chain seq x y z
N MET A 1 -21.27 -45.14 7.34
CA MET A 1 -20.47 -44.64 6.19
C MET A 1 -19.94 -43.27 6.57
N THR A 2 -18.61 -43.17 6.60
CA THR A 2 -17.74 -42.07 7.04
C THR A 2 -17.44 -41.11 5.90
N ILE A 3 -17.59 -39.79 6.10
CA ILE A 3 -16.87 -38.71 5.40
C ILE A 3 -16.71 -37.55 6.41
N SER A 4 -15.58 -37.50 7.13
CA SER A 4 -14.46 -36.52 7.03
C SER A 4 -14.88 -35.06 7.30
N HIS A 5 -14.52 -34.45 8.44
CA HIS A 5 -13.22 -33.79 8.69
C HIS A 5 -12.87 -32.76 7.61
N ILE A 6 -12.66 -31.51 8.05
CA ILE A 6 -12.33 -30.27 7.29
C ILE A 6 -13.63 -29.58 6.84
N GLU A 7 -14.08 -28.44 7.37
CA GLU A 7 -13.37 -27.15 7.41
C GLU A 7 -13.64 -26.38 8.72
N LYS A 8 -12.66 -26.42 9.64
CA LYS A 8 -12.29 -25.24 10.41
C LYS A 8 -11.30 -24.45 9.54
N LEU A 9 -11.79 -23.52 8.74
CA LEU A 9 -10.98 -22.44 8.17
C LEU A 9 -11.70 -21.14 8.54
N THR A 10 -11.39 -20.58 9.71
CA THR A 10 -10.48 -19.44 9.84
C THR A 10 -10.92 -18.25 9.00
N LYS A 11 -11.55 -17.29 9.69
CA LYS A 11 -11.30 -15.85 9.54
C LYS A 11 -10.91 -15.42 8.13
N SER A 12 -11.92 -15.24 7.30
CA SER A 12 -11.91 -14.13 6.36
C SER A 12 -12.81 -13.09 7.02
N ASP A 13 -12.35 -12.41 8.08
CA ASP A 13 -11.95 -11.01 7.93
C ASP A 13 -11.92 -10.62 6.45
N GLU A 14 -13.12 -10.37 5.92
CA GLU A 14 -13.33 -9.57 4.73
C GLU A 14 -12.41 -8.36 4.88
N GLU A 15 -11.30 -8.37 4.14
CA GLU A 15 -10.58 -7.15 3.81
C GLU A 15 -11.63 -6.26 3.14
N LYS A 16 -12.28 -5.42 3.95
CA LYS A 16 -13.08 -4.31 3.46
C LYS A 16 -12.23 -3.68 2.36
N PRO A 17 -12.76 -3.50 1.13
CA PRO A 17 -12.02 -2.80 0.11
C PRO A 17 -11.73 -1.42 0.68
N MET A 18 -10.51 -1.22 1.17
CA MET A 18 -9.97 0.12 1.36
C MET A 18 -10.15 0.73 -0.03
N GLY A 19 -10.95 1.80 -0.11
CA GLY A 19 -11.43 2.37 -1.37
C GLY A 19 -10.31 2.56 -2.38
N ASP A 20 -10.63 2.78 -3.65
CA ASP A 20 -9.72 2.88 -4.80
C ASP A 20 -8.51 3.81 -4.60
N HIS A 21 -7.58 3.40 -3.75
CA HIS A 21 -6.39 4.13 -3.39
C HIS A 21 -5.25 3.49 -4.14
N LEU A 22 -4.51 4.33 -4.84
CA LEU A 22 -3.36 3.95 -5.62
C LEU A 22 -2.15 3.97 -4.69
N THR A 23 -1.80 2.84 -4.08
CA THR A 23 -0.56 2.76 -3.28
C THR A 23 0.65 2.59 -4.19
N LEU A 24 1.87 2.86 -3.69
CA LEU A 24 3.11 2.74 -4.46
C LEU A 24 3.23 1.36 -5.13
N LYS A 25 3.01 0.27 -4.37
CA LYS A 25 3.04 -1.08 -4.93
C LYS A 25 1.96 -1.29 -6.00
N ARG A 26 0.74 -0.78 -5.78
CA ARG A 26 -0.37 -0.91 -6.73
C ARG A 26 -0.09 -0.12 -8.01
N TRP A 27 0.43 1.09 -7.90
CA TRP A 27 0.84 1.94 -9.00
C TRP A 27 1.88 1.27 -9.89
N MET A 28 2.96 0.76 -9.29
CA MET A 28 3.99 0.02 -10.03
C MET A 28 3.40 -1.19 -10.77
N THR A 29 2.47 -1.91 -10.14
CA THR A 29 1.83 -3.09 -10.75
C THR A 29 0.90 -2.70 -11.90
N LEU A 30 0.11 -1.61 -11.74
CA LEU A 30 -0.85 -1.17 -12.74
C LEU A 30 -0.19 -0.61 -14.00
N TYR A 31 0.91 0.13 -13.82
CA TYR A 31 1.64 0.76 -14.92
C TYR A 31 2.87 -0.04 -15.37
N ASN A 32 3.07 -1.24 -14.80
CA ASN A 32 4.21 -2.11 -15.08
C ASN A 32 5.57 -1.36 -14.98
N LEU A 33 5.73 -0.62 -13.88
CA LEU A 33 6.91 0.22 -13.65
C LEU A 33 8.01 -0.55 -12.91
N GLU A 34 9.25 -0.35 -13.36
CA GLU A 34 10.45 -0.79 -12.66
C GLU A 34 10.83 0.18 -11.54
N GLN A 35 11.60 -0.28 -10.55
CA GLN A 35 12.03 0.58 -9.44
C GLN A 35 12.89 1.78 -9.88
N GLU A 36 13.56 1.66 -11.02
CA GLU A 36 14.35 2.74 -11.62
C GLU A 36 13.44 3.87 -12.12
N GLU A 37 12.38 3.55 -12.85
CA GLU A 37 11.41 4.54 -13.37
C GLU A 37 10.68 5.28 -12.24
N VAL A 38 10.35 4.55 -11.17
CA VAL A 38 9.78 5.15 -9.95
C VAL A 38 10.77 6.11 -9.30
N ALA A 39 12.05 5.73 -9.23
CA ALA A 39 13.10 6.54 -8.64
C ALA A 39 13.28 7.84 -9.44
N ASP A 40 13.29 7.74 -10.76
CA ASP A 40 13.37 8.89 -11.67
C ASP A 40 12.15 9.81 -11.55
N THR A 41 10.94 9.25 -11.50
CA THR A 41 9.69 10.01 -11.39
C THR A 41 9.68 10.92 -10.15
N PHE A 42 10.18 10.41 -9.01
CA PHE A 42 10.19 11.15 -7.75
C PHE A 42 11.53 11.81 -7.43
N GLY A 43 12.54 11.71 -8.31
CA GLY A 43 13.88 12.24 -8.08
C GLY A 43 14.57 11.66 -6.84
N ILE A 44 14.31 10.38 -6.54
CA ILE A 44 14.92 9.65 -5.41
C ILE A 44 15.82 8.53 -5.91
N THR A 45 16.49 7.83 -5.00
CA THR A 45 17.36 6.71 -5.37
C THR A 45 16.59 5.39 -5.39
N GLN A 46 16.96 4.46 -6.26
CA GLN A 46 16.36 3.11 -6.32
C GLN A 46 16.38 2.37 -4.96
N PRO A 47 17.45 2.44 -4.13
CA PRO A 47 17.43 1.88 -2.79
C PRO A 47 16.37 2.50 -1.86
N ALA A 48 16.04 3.79 -2.05
CA ALA A 48 14.96 4.44 -1.31
C ALA A 48 13.59 3.84 -1.68
N VAL A 49 13.34 3.61 -2.98
CA VAL A 49 12.13 2.92 -3.47
C VAL A 49 12.02 1.51 -2.88
N SER A 50 13.11 0.73 -2.93
CA SER A 50 13.16 -0.61 -2.32
C SER A 50 12.82 -0.58 -0.82
N LYS A 51 13.34 0.42 -0.09
CA LYS A 51 13.03 0.63 1.33
C LYS A 51 11.54 0.96 1.55
N MET A 52 10.95 1.82 0.72
CA MET A 52 9.53 2.17 0.79
C MET A 52 8.65 0.94 0.58
N LEU A 53 8.90 0.15 -0.47
CA LEU A 53 8.18 -1.11 -0.73
C LEU A 53 8.29 -2.11 0.42
N LYS A 54 9.46 -2.20 1.06
CA LYS A 54 9.66 -3.04 2.25
C LYS A 54 8.84 -2.55 3.45
N LEU A 55 8.75 -1.24 3.66
CA LEU A 55 7.95 -0.66 4.75
C LEU A 55 6.44 -0.84 4.53
N GLU A 56 5.99 -0.76 3.29
CA GLU A 56 4.60 -1.03 2.87
C GLU A 56 4.24 -2.50 3.09
N LYS A 57 5.10 -3.43 2.64
CA LYS A 57 4.91 -4.88 2.89
C LYS A 57 4.83 -5.23 4.38
N LEU A 58 5.54 -4.49 5.24
CA LEU A 58 5.51 -4.67 6.69
C LEU A 58 4.33 -3.95 7.37
N ASN A 59 3.42 -3.31 6.62
CA ASN A 59 2.32 -2.48 7.12
C ASN A 59 2.75 -1.39 8.11
N LYS A 60 4.02 -0.96 8.05
CA LYS A 60 4.58 0.08 8.94
C LYS A 60 4.26 1.47 8.42
N ARG A 61 4.29 1.63 7.11
CA ARG A 61 4.00 2.88 6.39
C ARG A 61 3.26 2.54 5.11
N ILE A 62 2.32 3.37 4.71
CA ILE A 62 1.59 3.25 3.45
C ILE A 62 1.99 4.45 2.60
N PHE A 63 2.35 4.19 1.35
CA PHE A 63 2.72 5.21 0.39
C PHE A 63 1.59 5.33 -0.62
N TYR A 64 0.87 6.45 -0.60
CA TYR A 64 -0.18 6.75 -1.56
C TYR A 64 0.38 7.58 -2.71
N ILE A 65 -0.10 7.29 -3.90
CA ILE A 65 0.20 7.98 -5.13
C ILE A 65 -1.05 8.79 -5.50
N ILE A 66 -0.85 10.07 -5.75
CA ILE A 66 -1.88 11.00 -6.20
C ILE A 66 -1.46 11.51 -7.57
N GLU A 67 -2.33 11.31 -8.55
CA GLU A 67 -2.21 11.95 -9.86
C GLU A 67 -2.77 13.37 -9.74
N GLU A 68 -1.93 14.35 -10.03
CA GLU A 68 -2.31 15.75 -10.14
C GLU A 68 -2.52 16.13 -11.62
N PRO A 69 -3.19 17.25 -11.91
CA PRO A 69 -3.29 17.77 -13.27
C PRO A 69 -1.91 17.91 -13.92
N GLU A 70 -1.86 17.85 -15.25
CA GLU A 70 -0.62 17.99 -16.03
C GLU A 70 0.38 16.82 -15.87
N ASP A 71 -0.14 15.59 -15.72
CA ASP A 71 0.64 14.34 -15.66
C ASP A 71 1.66 14.30 -14.49
N PHE A 72 1.36 15.02 -13.40
CA PHE A 72 2.22 15.10 -12.24
C PHE A 72 1.85 14.03 -11.21
N TRP A 73 2.86 13.37 -10.63
CA TRP A 73 2.67 12.32 -9.63
C TRP A 73 3.20 12.76 -8.28
N ASN A 74 2.35 12.68 -7.26
CA ASN A 74 2.70 12.99 -5.89
C ASN A 74 2.70 11.75 -5.00
N LEU A 75 3.72 11.65 -4.15
CA LEU A 75 3.90 10.56 -3.19
C LEU A 75 3.61 11.05 -1.77
N ILE A 76 2.58 10.49 -1.14
CA ILE A 76 2.24 10.78 0.26
C ILE A 76 2.55 9.57 1.14
N GLU A 77 3.40 9.79 2.13
CA GLU A 77 3.72 8.79 3.15
C GLU A 77 2.79 8.94 4.37
N VAL A 78 2.03 7.89 4.69
CA VAL A 78 1.17 7.82 5.86
C VAL A 78 1.69 6.74 6.81
N SER A 79 2.04 7.15 8.03
CA SER A 79 2.31 6.19 9.11
C SER A 79 0.99 5.82 9.79
N LYS A 80 0.78 4.53 10.08
CA LYS A 80 -0.27 4.12 11.02
C LYS A 80 0.10 4.66 12.41
N ARG A 81 -0.33 5.88 12.74
CA ARG A 81 -0.46 6.28 14.14
C ARG A 81 -1.57 5.42 14.72
N HIS A 82 -1.28 4.65 15.77
CA HIS A 82 -2.35 4.14 16.62
C HIS A 82 -3.27 5.31 16.97
N SER A 83 -4.56 5.12 16.74
CA SER A 83 -5.61 6.09 17.01
C SER A 83 -5.46 6.66 18.42
N GLY A 84 -4.87 7.84 18.54
CA GLY A 84 -5.11 8.69 19.70
C GLY A 84 -6.58 9.05 19.66
N LYS A 85 -7.32 8.77 20.74
CA LYS A 85 -8.65 9.35 20.91
C LYS A 85 -8.51 10.86 20.76
N PHE A 86 -9.31 11.46 19.89
CA PHE A 86 -9.49 12.91 19.83
C PHE A 86 -10.71 13.22 20.71
N PRO A 87 -10.56 13.54 22.00
CA PRO A 87 -11.70 13.77 22.90
C PRO A 87 -12.51 15.04 22.58
N TRP A 88 -12.31 15.67 21.42
CA TRP A 88 -12.94 16.94 21.02
C TRP A 88 -13.37 16.98 19.55
N LEU A 89 -13.58 15.83 18.91
CA LEU A 89 -14.40 15.71 17.69
C LEU A 89 -15.69 14.96 18.04
#